data_AF-A0A3C0QMR8-F1
#
_entry.id   AF-A0A3C0QMR8-F1
#
_cell.length_a   1.000
_cell.length_b   1.000
_cell.length_c   1.000
_cell.angle_alpha   90.00
_cell.angle_beta   90.00
_cell.angle_gamma   90.00
#
_symmetry.space_group_name_H-M   'P 1'
#
loop_
_entity.id
_entity.type
_entity.pdbx_description
1 polymer ?
#
loop_
_entity_poly.entity_id
_entity_poly.type
_entity_poly.pdbx_seq_one_letter_code
_entity_poly.pdbx_strand_id
1 'polypeptide(L)' 'MKLYKIRKGDTLKSIAEMFQTSVDKILHDNQTAYPLIDEDYFFVGWVLKV' A
#
# COMPACT_ATOMS: atom_id res chain seq x y z
N MET A 1 -12.08 -0.46 -8.18
CA MET A 1 -10.92 0.21 -7.55
C MET A 1 -11.19 0.32 -6.07
N LYS A 2 -10.35 -0.28 -5.23
CA LYS A 2 -10.44 -0.15 -3.76
C LYS A 2 -9.34 0.80 -3.30
N LEU A 3 -9.68 1.59 -2.29
CA LEU A 3 -8.73 2.49 -1.63
C LEU A 3 -8.66 2.10 -0.16
N TYR A 4 -7.44 2.08 0.37
CA TYR A 4 -7.18 1.75 1.76
C TYR A 4 -6.28 2.81 2.39
N LYS A 5 -6.70 3.36 3.53
CA LYS A 5 -5.91 4.32 4.29
C LYS A 5 -5.04 3.57 5.30
N ILE A 6 -3.72 3.68 5.17
CA ILE A 6 -2.75 3.02 6.05
C ILE A 6 -2.97 3.45 7.50
N ARG A 7 -2.96 2.49 8.41
CA ARG A 7 -3.14 2.64 9.86
C ARG A 7 -1.85 2.23 10.59
N LYS A 8 -1.71 2.69 11.83
CA LYS A 8 -0.59 2.30 12.69
C LYS A 8 -0.61 0.78 12.90
N GLY A 9 0.50 0.12 12.59
CA GLY A 9 0.66 -1.32 12.71
C GLY A 9 0.44 -2.09 11.40
N ASP A 10 -0.02 -1.42 10.35
CA ASP A 10 -0.15 -2.06 9.04
C ASP A 10 1.24 -2.31 8.42
N THR A 11 1.34 -3.44 7.71
CA THR A 11 2.43 -3.72 6.76
C THR A 11 1.85 -3.89 5.36
N LEU A 12 2.62 -3.59 4.31
CA LEU A 12 2.15 -3.84 2.93
C LEU A 12 1.76 -5.30 2.71
N LYS A 13 2.46 -6.25 3.35
CA LYS A 13 2.10 -7.67 3.32
C LYS A 13 0.72 -7.94 3.92
N SER A 14 0.43 -7.43 5.12
CA SER A 14 -0.89 -7.61 5.75
C SER A 14 -2.03 -6.99 4.94
N ILE A 15 -1.77 -5.86 4.28
CA ILE A 15 -2.71 -5.21 3.37
C ILE A 15 -2.91 -6.08 2.11
N ALA A 16 -1.82 -6.58 1.53
CA ALA A 16 -1.88 -7.46 0.36
C ALA A 16 -2.74 -8.71 0.62
N GLU A 17 -2.52 -9.37 1.76
CA GLU A 17 -3.32 -10.53 2.21
C GLU A 17 -4.80 -10.16 2.40
N MET A 18 -5.08 -9.04 3.08
CA MET A 18 -6.45 -8.56 3.33
C MET A 18 -7.23 -8.32 2.03
N PHE A 19 -6.56 -7.80 1.00
CA PHE A 19 -7.19 -7.47 -0.29
C PHE A 19 -6.98 -8.53 -1.37
N GLN A 20 -6.37 -9.67 -1.03
CA GLN A 20 -6.05 -10.76 -1.96
C GLN A 20 -5.25 -10.26 -3.19
N THR A 21 -4.28 -9.39 -2.94
CA THR A 21 -3.36 -8.80 -3.92
C THR A 21 -1.90 -9.11 -3.55
N SER A 22 -0.93 -8.54 -4.25
CA SER A 22 0.50 -8.67 -3.91
C SER A 22 1.10 -7.32 -3.51
N VAL A 23 2.19 -7.37 -2.75
CA VAL A 23 2.97 -6.17 -2.39
C VAL A 23 3.44 -5.45 -3.66
N ASP A 24 4.00 -6.18 -4.62
CA ASP A 24 4.44 -5.62 -5.91
C ASP A 24 3.34 -4.85 -6.63
N LYS A 25 2.11 -5.39 -6.64
CA LYS A 25 0.96 -4.75 -7.27
C LYS A 25 0.58 -3.45 -6.54
N ILE A 26 0.56 -3.48 -5.21
CA ILE A 26 0.32 -2.28 -4.40
C ILE A 26 1.38 -1.22 -4.70
N LEU A 27 2.67 -1.58 -4.73
CA LEU A 27 3.74 -0.63 -5.03
C LEU A 27 3.56 -0.03 -6.43
N HIS A 28 3.37 -0.86 -7.45
CA HIS A 28 3.20 -0.43 -8.83
C HIS A 28 2.00 0.51 -9.01
N ASP A 29 0.84 0.16 -8.47
CA ASP A 29 -0.40 0.94 -8.66
C ASP A 29 -0.33 2.32 -7.97
N ASN A 30 0.55 2.48 -6.97
CA ASN A 30 0.69 3.69 -6.16
C ASN A 30 1.90 4.56 -6.48
N GLN A 31 2.86 4.10 -7.30
CA GLN A 31 4.05 4.86 -7.70
C GLN A 31 3.72 6.25 -8.28
N THR A 32 2.58 6.44 -8.96
CA THR A 32 2.19 7.76 -9.48
C THR A 32 1.84 8.76 -8.36
N ALA A 33 1.23 8.30 -7.28
CA ALA A 33 0.84 9.16 -6.15
C ALA A 33 1.97 9.29 -5.12
N TYR A 34 2.75 8.22 -4.95
CA TYR A 34 3.85 8.11 -4.00
C TYR A 34 5.10 7.58 -4.74
N PRO A 35 5.87 8.44 -5.43
CA PRO A 35 6.99 7.99 -6.27
C PRO A 35 8.14 7.30 -5.53
N LEU A 36 8.21 7.49 -4.21
CA LEU A 36 9.23 6.89 -3.34
C LEU A 36 8.69 5.68 -2.55
N ILE A 37 7.45 5.23 -2.81
CA ILE A 37 6.90 4.09 -2.08
C ILE A 37 7.72 2.82 -2.33
N ASP A 38 8.08 2.15 -1.25
CA ASP A 38 8.66 0.81 -1.26
C ASP A 38 8.19 0.03 -0.01
N GLU A 39 8.73 -1.17 0.22
CA GLU A 39 8.34 -2.02 1.35
C GLU A 39 8.63 -1.43 2.73
N ASP A 40 9.62 -0.54 2.84
CA ASP A 40 10.07 0.08 4.09
C ASP A 40 9.71 1.59 4.16
N TYR A 41 9.37 2.19 3.02
CA TYR A 41 9.05 3.60 2.88
C TYR A 41 7.58 3.81 2.53
N PHE A 42 6.75 3.85 3.57
CA PHE A 42 5.36 4.26 3.50
C PHE A 42 4.92 4.84 4.85
N PHE A 43 3.85 5.63 4.87
CA PHE A 43 3.44 6.35 6.08
C PHE A 43 1.98 6.11 6.44
N VAL A 44 1.72 6.08 7.75
CA VAL A 44 0.36 6.10 8.29
C VAL A 44 -0.40 7.29 7.71
N GLY A 45 -1.62 7.02 7.24
CA GLY A 45 -2.50 8.02 6.66
C GLY A 45 -2.43 8.16 5.14
N TRP A 46 -1.42 7.58 4.47
CA TRP A 46 -1.43 7.42 3.01
C TRP A 46 -2.63 6.61 2.55
N VAL A 47 -3.12 6.89 1.34
CA VAL A 47 -4.26 6.19 0.74
C VAL A 47 -3.78 5.41 -0.46
N LEU A 48 -3.69 4.10 -0.30
CA LEU A 48 -3.21 3.17 -1.32
C LEU A 48 -4.35 2.65 -2.19
N LYS A 49 -4.10 2.50 -3.47
CA LYS A 49 -4.83 1.60 -4.37
C LYS A 49 -4.43 0.15 -4.03
N VAL A 50 -5.41 -0.70 -3.79
CA VAL A 50 -5.24 -2.12 -3.39
C VAL A 50 -6.12 -3.04 -4.22
#